data_AF-A0A527VSG2-F1
#
_entry.id   AF-A0A527VSG2-F1
#
_cell.length_a   1.000
_cell.length_b   1.000
_cell.length_c   1.000
_cell.angle_alpha   90.00
_cell.angle_beta   90.00
_cell.angle_gamma   90.00
#
_symmetry.space_group_name_H-M   'P 1'
#
loop_
_entity.id
_entity.type
_entity.pdbx_description
1 polymer ?
#
loop_
_entity_poly.entity_id
_entity_poly.type
_entity_poly.pdbx_seq_one_letter_code
_entity_poly.pdbx_strand_id
1 'polypeptide(L)' 'MKIRAIETVRVAERPNLLWVEVHTDEGITGLGETFFLSRTVEE' A
#
# COMPACT_ATOMS: atom_id res chain seq x y z
N MET A 1 -17.41 -5.15 -8.16
CA MET A 1 -16.13 -4.84 -7.51
C MET A 1 -15.03 -4.78 -8.57
N LYS A 2 -14.43 -3.61 -8.74
CA LYS A 2 -13.24 -3.38 -9.57
C LYS A 2 -12.23 -2.54 -8.78
N ILE A 3 -10.94 -2.83 -8.97
CA ILE A 3 -9.86 -2.00 -8.43
C ILE A 3 -9.79 -0.70 -9.25
N ARG A 4 -9.73 0.44 -8.57
CA ARG A 4 -9.68 1.78 -9.18
C ARG A 4 -8.33 2.46 -8.95
N ALA A 5 -7.68 2.22 -7.83
CA ALA A 5 -6.35 2.77 -7.52
C ALA A 5 -5.60 1.85 -6.55
N ILE A 6 -4.27 2.00 -6.56
CA ILE A 6 -3.36 1.40 -5.60
C ILE A 6 -2.52 2.55 -5.05
N GLU A 7 -2.43 2.63 -3.73
CA GLU A 7 -1.66 3.64 -3.02
C GLU A 7 -0.67 2.97 -2.07
N THR A 8 0.53 3.54 -1.96
CA THR A 8 1.58 3.07 -1.06
C THR A 8 1.82 4.08 0.04
N VAL A 9 1.95 3.60 1.28
CA VAL A 9 2.23 4.43 2.46
C VAL A 9 3.53 3.96 3.10
N ARG A 10 4.47 4.90 3.26
CA ARG A 10 5.71 4.71 4.03
C ARG A 10 5.83 5.76 5.12
N VAL A 11 6.39 5.35 6.25
CA VAL A 11 6.71 6.24 7.37
C VAL A 11 8.21 6.19 7.67
N ALA A 12 8.82 7.34 7.94
CA ALA A 12 10.27 7.45 8.10
C ALA A 12 10.79 6.68 9.32
N GLU A 13 9.98 6.56 10.37
CA GLU A 13 10.28 5.88 11.62
C GLU A 13 10.37 4.36 11.47
N ARG A 14 9.75 3.80 10.42
CA ARG A 14 9.75 2.37 10.12
C ARG A 14 10.11 2.14 8.65
N PRO A 15 11.36 2.40 8.25
CA PRO A 15 11.75 2.46 6.84
C PRO A 15 11.62 1.12 6.10
N ASN A 16 11.53 0.00 6.81
CA ASN A 16 11.33 -1.32 6.20
C ASN A 16 9.86 -1.68 5.97
N LEU A 17 8.90 -0.94 6.55
CA LEU A 17 7.49 -1.19 6.33
C LEU A 17 6.98 -0.48 5.09
N LEU A 18 6.06 -1.14 4.41
CA LEU A 18 5.26 -0.60 3.34
C LEU A 18 3.83 -1.08 3.54
N TRP A 19 2.89 -0.15 3.60
CA TRP A 19 1.47 -0.46 3.50
C TRP A 19 0.98 -0.19 2.08
N VAL A 20 0.01 -0.98 1.66
CA VAL A 20 -0.66 -0.82 0.37
C VAL A 20 -2.16 -0.69 0.61
N GLU A 21 -2.75 0.35 0.06
CA GLU A 21 -4.19 0.56 0.03
C GLU A 21 -4.74 0.26 -1.37
N VAL A 22 -5.70 -0.65 -1.46
CA VAL A 22 -6.38 -1.01 -2.71
C VAL A 22 -7.78 -0.41 -2.69
N HIS A 23 -7.98 0.62 -3.50
CA HIS A 23 -9.23 1.36 -3.60
C HIS A 23 -10.15 0.71 -4.64
N THR A 24 -11.42 0.47 -4.29
CA THR A 24 -12.42 -0.11 -5.20
C THR A 24 -13.45 0.90 -5.69
N ASP A 25 -14.13 0.57 -6.79
CA ASP A 25 -15.26 1.36 -7.32
C ASP A 25 -16.51 1.35 -6.42
N GLU A 26 -16.54 0.47 -5.40
CA GLU A 26 -17.61 0.37 -4.41
C GLU A 26 -17.33 1.19 -3.14
N GLY A 27 -16.20 1.92 -3.08
CA GLY A 27 -15.83 2.74 -1.92
C GLY A 27 -15.22 1.97 -0.74
N ILE A 28 -14.86 0.70 -0.95
CA ILE A 28 -14.14 -0.13 0.02
C ILE A 28 -12.64 -0.03 -0.26
N THR A 29 -11.84 0.11 0.80
CA THR A 29 -10.37 0.09 0.75
C THR A 29 -9.84 -1.13 1.47
N GLY A 30 -9.06 -1.95 0.77
CA GLY A 30 -8.33 -3.08 1.35
C GLY A 30 -6.94 -2.66 1.81
N LEU A 31 -6.51 -3.14 2.97
CA LEU A 31 -5.18 -2.88 3.54
C LEU A 31 -4.27 -4.11 3.42
N GLY A 32 -3.10 -3.92 2.83
CA GLY A 32 -1.99 -4.89 2.82
C GLY A 32 -0.74 -4.34 3.48
N GLU A 33 0.17 -5.22 3.87
CA GLU A 33 1.47 -4.88 4.47
C GLU A 33 2.55 -5.85 3.98
N THR A 34 3.78 -5.34 3.85
CA THR A 34 4.99 -6.16 3.69
C THR A 34 6.17 -5.55 4.46
N PHE A 35 7.27 -6.29 4.56
CA PHE A 35 8.47 -5.89 5.29
C PHE A 35 9.74 -6.19 4.50
N PHE A 36 10.72 -5.29 4.66
CA PHE A 36 11.98 -5.16 3.92
C PHE A 36 11.86 -4.52 2.54
N LEU A 37 12.91 -3.78 2.17
CA LEU A 37 13.10 -3.17 0.86
C LEU A 37 11.91 -2.31 0.39
N SER A 38 11.23 -1.62 1.31
CA SER A 38 9.98 -0.86 1.06
C SER A 38 10.05 0.02 -0.19
N ARG A 39 11.14 0.78 -0.38
CA ARG A 39 11.36 1.63 -1.55
C ARG A 39 11.42 0.84 -2.85
N THR A 40 12.11 -0.29 -2.88
CA THR A 40 12.20 -1.16 -4.07
C THR A 40 10.87 -1.82 -4.39
N VAL A 41 10.01 -2.04 -3.40
CA VAL A 41 8.70 -2.69 -3.60
C VAL A 41 7.67 -1.73 -4.21
N GLU A 42 7.77 -0.42 -3.95
CA GLU A 42 6.79 0.58 -4.43
C GLU A 42 7.21 1.35 -5.70
N GLU A 43 8.46 1.22 -6.14
CA GLU A 43 9.00 1.82 -7.39
C GLU A 43 8.81 0.90 -8.60
#